data_AF-E9JA21-F1
#
_entry.id   AF-E9JA21-F1
#
_cell.length_a   1.000
_cell.length_b   1.000
_cell.length_c   1.000
_cell.angle_alpha   90.00
_cell.angle_beta   90.00
_cell.angle_gamma   90.00
#
_symmetry.space_group_name_H-M   'P 1'
#
loop_
_entity.id
_entity.type
_entity.pdbx_description
1 polymer ?
#
loop_
_entity_poly.entity_id
_entity_poly.type
_entity_poly.pdbx_seq_one_letter_code
_entity_poly.pdbx_strand_id
1 'polypeptide(L)'
;RLQVSWIKRKNALLHELLTVGLTTYANDERFQAIHFHHSEDWTLQIKYVQPRDAGLYECQVSTHPPTSIFLHLDVVESHKLEFYYSITTEHRIDGNHKFNWDLGEC
;
A
#
# COMPACT_ATOMS: atom_id res chain seq x y z
N ARG A 1 20.67 5.05 -6.13
CA ARG A 1 19.36 5.37 -5.51
C ARG A 1 18.61 4.05 -5.37
N LEU A 2 18.11 3.73 -4.18
CA LEU A 2 17.32 2.52 -3.95
C LEU A 2 15.96 2.65 -4.64
N GLN A 3 15.37 1.53 -5.01
CA GLN A 3 14.03 1.48 -5.59
C GLN A 3 13.06 0.83 -4.60
N VAL A 4 11.83 1.31 -4.60
CA VAL A 4 10.73 0.78 -3.82
C VAL A 4 9.76 0.05 -4.73
N SER A 5 9.38 -1.17 -4.36
CA SER A 5 8.40 -1.96 -5.09
C SER A 5 7.22 -2.31 -4.18
N TRP A 6 6.02 -2.14 -4.70
CA TRP A 6 4.79 -2.58 -4.03
C TRP A 6 4.31 -3.90 -4.63
N ILE A 7 4.00 -4.86 -3.77
CA ILE A 7 3.67 -6.23 -4.14
C ILE A 7 2.41 -6.66 -3.39
N LYS A 8 1.41 -7.20 -4.08
CA LYS A 8 0.27 -7.89 -3.45
C LYS A 8 0.57 -9.38 -3.33
N ARG A 9 0.56 -9.91 -2.11
CA ARG A 9 0.76 -11.34 -1.86
C ARG A 9 -0.58 -12.05 -1.92
N LYS A 10 -0.80 -12.84 -2.98
CA LYS A 10 -2.05 -13.60 -3.17
C LYS A 10 -2.05 -14.89 -2.36
N ASN A 11 -0.91 -15.57 -2.30
CA ASN A 11 -0.67 -16.75 -1.47
C ASN A 11 0.85 -16.95 -1.28
N ALA A 12 1.26 -18.07 -0.68
CA ALA A 12 2.66 -18.36 -0.37
C ALA A 12 3.58 -18.45 -1.61
N LEU A 13 3.04 -18.72 -2.80
CA LEU A 13 3.82 -18.93 -4.03
C LEU A 13 3.55 -17.87 -5.11
N LEU A 14 2.43 -17.15 -5.02
CA LEU A 14 1.98 -16.19 -6.03
C LEU A 14 2.00 -14.77 -5.48
N HIS A 15 2.84 -13.94 -6.09
CA HIS A 15 2.95 -12.52 -5.82
C HIS A 15 2.61 -11.74 -7.09
N GLU A 16 1.85 -10.67 -6.93
CA GLU A 16 1.55 -9.73 -8.00
C GLU A 16 2.37 -8.46 -7.76
N LEU A 17 3.26 -8.14 -8.70
CA LEU A 17 3.98 -6.88 -8.70
C LEU A 17 3.02 -5.75 -9.08
N LEU A 18 2.84 -4.77 -8.19
CA LEU A 18 1.94 -3.65 -8.42
C LEU A 18 2.68 -2.47 -9.03
N THR A 19 3.79 -2.07 -8.42
CA THR A 19 4.60 -0.94 -8.88
C THR A 19 6.09 -1.17 -8.63
N VAL A 20 6.94 -0.49 -9.41
CA VAL A 20 8.37 -0.29 -9.13
C VAL A 20 8.67 1.19 -9.29
N GLY A 21 9.09 1.84 -8.21
CA GLY A 21 9.08 3.29 -8.12
C GLY A 21 7.69 3.83 -8.47
N LEU A 22 7.65 4.83 -9.35
CA LEU A 22 6.41 5.46 -9.83
C LEU A 22 5.74 4.70 -10.99
N THR A 23 6.36 3.62 -11.49
CA THR A 23 5.84 2.87 -12.63
C THR A 23 4.87 1.79 -12.15
N THR A 24 3.64 1.79 -12.68
CA THR A 24 2.63 0.76 -12.40
C THR A 24 2.80 -0.43 -13.35
N TYR A 25 2.83 -1.64 -12.77
CA TYR A 25 2.86 -2.94 -13.45
C TYR A 25 1.57 -3.74 -13.27
N ALA A 26 0.76 -3.42 -12.26
CA ALA A 26 -0.55 -4.03 -12.10
C ALA A 26 -1.42 -3.78 -13.34
N ASN A 27 -2.21 -4.79 -13.71
CA ASN A 27 -3.21 -4.65 -14.79
C ASN A 27 -4.41 -3.78 -14.38
N ASP A 28 -4.56 -3.49 -13.09
CA ASP A 28 -5.63 -2.64 -12.55
C ASP A 28 -5.09 -1.22 -12.31
N GLU A 29 -5.56 -0.26 -13.11
CA GLU A 29 -5.10 1.14 -13.10
C GLU A 29 -5.39 1.90 -11.80
N ARG A 30 -6.17 1.30 -10.88
CA ARG A 30 -6.45 1.86 -9.56
C ARG A 30 -5.22 1.87 -8.66
N PHE A 31 -4.21 1.04 -8.93
CA PHE A 31 -2.96 0.97 -8.17
C PHE A 31 -1.95 2.01 -8.68
N GLN A 32 -1.52 2.90 -7.80
CA GLN A 32 -0.55 3.95 -8.12
C GLN A 32 0.43 4.15 -6.96
N ALA A 33 1.71 4.26 -7.26
CA ALA A 33 2.71 4.68 -6.27
C ALA A 33 2.79 6.20 -6.26
N ILE A 34 2.84 6.77 -5.05
CA ILE A 34 3.02 8.20 -4.80
C ILE A 34 4.33 8.34 -4.03
N HIS A 35 5.15 9.31 -4.45
CA HIS A 35 6.40 9.65 -3.77
C HIS A 35 6.55 11.17 -3.77
N PHE A 36 6.56 11.76 -2.59
CA PHE A 36 6.68 13.21 -2.45
C PHE A 36 8.11 13.67 -2.70
N HIS A 37 8.27 14.84 -3.33
CA HIS A 37 9.59 15.37 -3.63
C HIS A 37 10.34 15.68 -2.32
N HIS A 38 11.58 15.19 -2.20
CA HIS A 38 12.39 15.27 -0.98
C HIS A 38 11.87 14.50 0.25
N SER A 39 10.86 13.64 0.11
CA SER A 39 10.57 12.63 1.13
C SER A 39 11.29 11.32 0.79
N GLU A 40 11.54 10.50 1.81
CA GLU A 40 11.84 9.08 1.63
C GLU A 40 10.56 8.25 1.58
N ASP A 41 9.39 8.84 1.88
CA ASP A 41 8.12 8.11 1.96
C ASP A 41 7.56 7.73 0.58
N TRP A 42 7.28 6.45 0.43
CA TRP A 42 6.55 5.85 -0.67
C TRP A 42 5.20 5.33 -0.20
N THR A 43 4.14 5.73 -0.91
CA THR A 43 2.77 5.31 -0.60
C THR A 43 2.17 4.55 -1.77
N LEU A 44 1.51 3.42 -1.49
CA LEU A 44 0.63 2.78 -2.47
C LEU A 44 -0.79 3.36 -2.32
N GLN A 45 -1.28 3.99 -3.37
CA GLN A 45 -2.67 4.38 -3.48
C GLN A 45 -3.47 3.32 -4.23
N ILE A 46 -4.66 2.99 -3.70
CA ILE A 46 -5.65 2.14 -4.37
C ILE A 46 -6.95 2.95 -4.51
N LYS A 47 -7.33 3.30 -5.75
CA LYS A 47 -8.59 4.03 -6.00
C LYS A 47 -9.79 3.10 -5.89
N TYR A 48 -10.91 3.62 -5.37
CA TYR A 48 -12.20 2.92 -5.28
C TYR A 48 -12.07 1.50 -4.72
N VAL A 49 -11.45 1.36 -3.54
CA VAL A 49 -11.17 0.07 -2.89
C VAL A 49 -12.42 -0.82 -2.86
N GLN A 50 -12.21 -2.09 -3.17
CA GLN A 50 -13.24 -3.12 -3.23
C GLN A 50 -12.93 -4.23 -2.23
N PRO A 51 -13.91 -5.03 -1.79
CA PRO A 51 -13.65 -6.15 -0.87
C PRO A 51 -12.56 -7.12 -1.34
N ARG A 52 -12.42 -7.32 -2.66
CA ARG A 52 -11.34 -8.14 -3.27
C ARG A 52 -9.92 -7.57 -3.11
N ASP A 53 -9.82 -6.30 -2.75
CA ASP A 53 -8.53 -5.65 -2.54
C ASP A 53 -7.92 -6.04 -1.18
N ALA A 54 -8.73 -6.52 -0.23
CA ALA A 54 -8.24 -6.99 1.06
C ALA A 54 -7.12 -8.05 0.94
N GLY A 55 -6.23 -8.07 1.92
CA GLY A 55 -5.15 -9.04 2.04
C GLY A 55 -3.79 -8.43 2.30
N LEU A 56 -2.74 -9.24 2.10
CA LEU A 56 -1.35 -8.89 2.43
C LEU A 56 -0.66 -8.15 1.29
N TYR A 57 -0.08 -7.01 1.62
CA TYR A 57 0.76 -6.19 0.77
C TYR A 57 2.17 -6.16 1.34
N GLU A 58 3.15 -6.02 0.46
CA GLU A 58 4.55 -5.88 0.80
C GLU A 58 5.10 -4.66 0.09
N CYS A 59 5.76 -3.81 0.87
CA CYS A 59 6.69 -2.83 0.33
C CYS A 59 8.11 -3.40 0.43
N GLN A 60 8.85 -3.44 -0.67
CA GLN A 60 10.21 -3.94 -0.71
C GLN A 60 11.18 -2.87 -1.21
N VAL A 61 12.23 -2.62 -0.44
CA VAL A 61 13.35 -1.74 -0.80
C VAL A 61 14.50 -2.57 -1.38
N SER A 62 15.05 -2.13 -2.52
CA SER A 62 16.09 -2.84 -3.28
C SER A 62 17.50 -2.84 -2.63
N THR A 63 17.58 -2.90 -1.30
CA THR A 63 18.84 -3.10 -0.56
C THR A 63 19.43 -4.49 -0.83
N HIS A 64 20.67 -4.73 -0.38
CA HIS A 64 21.25 -6.07 -0.39
C HIS A 64 21.61 -6.51 1.04
N PRO A 65 20.87 -7.47 1.64
CA PRO A 65 19.67 -8.13 1.12
C PRO A 65 18.46 -7.18 1.02
N PRO A 66 17.40 -7.53 0.25
CA PRO A 66 16.19 -6.71 0.16
C PRO A 66 15.54 -6.56 1.54
N THR A 67 15.02 -5.37 1.81
CA THR A 67 14.32 -5.05 3.07
C THR A 67 12.83 -4.95 2.76
N SER A 68 11.99 -5.60 3.57
CA SER A 68 10.54 -5.66 3.33
C SER A 68 9.73 -5.18 4.54
N ILE A 69 8.66 -4.45 4.26
CA ILE A 69 7.60 -4.07 5.20
C ILE A 69 6.30 -4.74 4.73
N PHE A 70 5.56 -5.35 5.65
CA PHE A 70 4.33 -6.07 5.34
C PHE A 70 3.12 -5.35 5.94
N LEU A 71 2.07 -5.17 5.14
CA LEU A 71 0.85 -4.48 5.53
C LEU A 71 -0.37 -5.36 5.21
N HIS A 72 -1.29 -5.50 6.16
CA HIS A 72 -2.58 -6.11 5.90
C HIS A 72 -3.63 -5.04 5.63
N LEU A 73 -4.30 -5.12 4.49
CA LEU A 73 -5.44 -4.26 4.16
C LEU A 73 -6.74 -4.99 4.53
N ASP A 74 -7.46 -4.45 5.50
CA ASP A 74 -8.82 -4.87 5.83
C ASP A 74 -9.83 -3.92 5.19
N VAL A 75 -10.74 -4.48 4.40
CA VAL A 75 -11.82 -3.75 3.75
C VAL A 75 -13.11 -4.02 4.48
N VAL A 76 -13.51 -3.09 5.34
CA VAL A 76 -14.76 -3.18 6.11
C VAL A 76 -15.90 -2.45 5.41
N GLU A 77 -17.09 -3.06 5.39
CA GLU A 77 -18.29 -2.43 4.87
C GLU A 77 -18.90 -1.49 5.92
N SER A 78 -19.08 -0.21 5.58
CA SER A 78 -19.71 0.77 6.45
C SER A 78 -21.21 0.86 6.14
N HIS A 79 -22.06 0.47 7.09
CA HIS A 79 -23.50 0.70 7.04
C HIS A 79 -23.85 2.16 7.42
N LYS A 80 -23.28 3.16 6.73
CA LYS A 80 -23.79 4.55 6.56
C LYS A 80 -22.71 5.39 5.88
N LEU A 81 -22.91 5.67 4.59
CA LEU A 81 -22.40 6.80 3.78
C LEU A 81 -20.95 7.31 3.94
N GLU A 82 -20.03 6.59 4.59
CA GLU A 82 -18.58 6.85 4.52
C GLU A 82 -17.80 5.52 4.62
N PHE A 83 -17.04 5.17 3.57
CA PHE A 83 -16.15 4.01 3.59
C PHE A 83 -14.92 4.34 4.47
N TYR A 84 -14.73 3.63 5.58
CA TYR A 84 -13.46 3.66 6.32
C TYR A 84 -12.65 2.40 5.96
N TYR A 85 -11.42 2.56 5.48
CA TYR A 85 -10.47 1.44 5.34
C TYR A 85 -9.54 1.44 6.55
N SER A 86 -9.38 0.29 7.21
CA SER A 86 -8.42 0.12 8.29
C SER A 86 -7.18 -0.57 7.75
N ILE A 87 -6.05 0.16 7.75
CA ILE A 87 -4.74 -0.43 7.52
C ILE A 87 -4.21 -0.78 8.90
N THR A 88 -4.10 -2.08 9.20
CA THR A 88 -3.45 -2.51 10.44
C THR A 88 -1.94 -2.53 10.21
N THR A 89 -1.32 -1.36 10.22
CA THR A 89 0.10 -1.22 10.52
C THR A 89 0.22 -0.91 12.00
N GLU A 90 1.00 -1.69 12.76
CA GLU A 90 1.55 -1.17 14.00
C GLU A 90 2.42 0.02 13.61
N HIS A 91 1.89 1.26 13.72
CA HIS A 91 2.55 2.46 14.24
C HIS A 91 1.74 3.76 13.94
N ARG A 92 1.33 4.41 15.05
CA ARG A 92 0.88 5.81 15.31
C ARG A 92 -0.19 6.47 14.43
N ILE A 93 -1.44 6.43 14.91
CA ILE A 93 -2.54 7.33 14.52
C ILE A 93 -2.39 8.65 15.31
N ASP A 94 -1.96 9.73 14.68
CA ASP A 94 -2.06 11.07 15.27
C ASP A 94 -3.44 11.67 14.94
N GLY A 95 -4.21 11.97 15.98
CA GLY A 95 -5.63 12.33 15.95
C GLY A 95 -5.95 13.72 15.39
N ASN A 96 -5.57 14.00 14.15
CA ASN A 96 -6.03 15.20 13.45
C ASN A 96 -6.40 14.88 12.00
N HIS A 97 -7.67 15.11 11.66
CA HIS A 97 -8.31 14.82 10.39
C HIS A 97 -7.45 15.16 9.15
N LYS A 98 -6.86 14.13 8.52
CA LYS A 98 -6.57 14.05 7.07
C LYS A 98 -6.66 12.60 6.63
N PHE A 99 -7.82 12.21 6.07
CA PHE A 99 -7.94 10.94 5.36
C PHE A 99 -7.32 11.08 3.97
N ASN A 100 -6.01 10.88 3.88
CA ASN A 100 -5.37 10.40 2.67
C ASN A 100 -4.74 9.06 3.03
N TRP A 101 -4.99 8.06 2.19
CA TRP A 101 -4.74 6.65 2.46
C TRP A 101 -3.24 6.36 2.55
N ASP A 102 -2.68 6.48 3.74
CA ASP A 102 -1.28 6.16 4.04
C ASP A 102 -1.18 4.66 4.36
N LEU A 103 -1.05 3.82 3.34
CA LEU A 103 -0.49 2.48 3.50
C LEU A 103 0.98 2.67 3.88
N GLY A 104 1.23 2.75 5.20
CA GLY A 104 2.50 2.77 5.94
C GLY A 104 3.78 3.22 5.22
N GLU A 105 4.56 4.09 5.88
CA GLU A 105 5.87 4.54 5.39
C GLU A 105 6.76 3.35 5.00
N CYS A 106 7.20 3.41 3.75
CA CYS A 106 8.35 2.74 3.20
C CYS A 106 9.26 3.86 2.69
#